data_AF-A0A524F861-F1
#
_entry.id   AF-A0A524F861-F1
#
_cell.length_a   1.000
_cell.length_b   1.000
_cell.length_c   1.000
_cell.angle_alpha   90.00
_cell.angle_beta   90.00
_cell.angle_gamma   90.00
#
_symmetry.space_group_name_H-M   'P 1'
#
loop_
_entity.id
_entity.type
_entity.pdbx_description
1 polymer ?
#
loop_
_entity_poly.entity_id
_entity_poly.type
_entity_poly.pdbx_seq_one_letter_code
_entity_poly.pdbx_strand_id
1 'polypeptide(L)'
;MSRQKLSLFKLAKFTNLEIVMEAQVQSSGANQSRLIEKYKKNKNSIKTQALALKFAYGFLLSFLVVIPLAAYFEFINFFTSGSANVDAGLFAASAVFAIFFSMQIGYILILGLLNVSALMTGEAFRWFETLPISEKKLNKLGFMTVFRNIDVGLLLLALAFPVVMVIIT
;
A
#
# COMPACT_ATOMS: atom_id res chain seq x y z
N MET A 1 -38.02 0.10 0.98
CA MET A 1 -36.59 -0.15 1.27
C MET A 1 -36.09 1.01 2.13
N SER A 2 -35.87 0.80 3.43
CA SER A 2 -35.49 1.88 4.35
C SER A 2 -34.15 2.49 3.92
N ARG A 3 -34.10 3.82 3.84
CA ARG A 3 -32.93 4.60 3.41
C ARG A 3 -31.82 4.50 4.46
N GLN A 4 -31.17 3.34 4.58
CA GLN A 4 -29.84 3.30 5.18
C GLN A 4 -28.96 4.17 4.30
N LYS A 5 -28.53 5.34 4.82
CA LYS A 5 -27.53 6.20 4.18
C LYS A 5 -26.34 5.31 3.81
N LEU A 6 -26.22 4.95 2.53
CA LEU A 6 -25.06 4.25 1.99
C LEU A 6 -23.85 5.14 2.29
N SER A 7 -23.06 4.76 3.30
CA SER A 7 -21.87 5.53 3.63
C SER A 7 -20.86 5.35 2.49
N LEU A 8 -20.26 6.46 2.06
CA LEU A 8 -19.26 6.46 0.99
C LEU A 8 -18.12 5.46 1.27
N PHE A 9 -17.82 5.22 2.55
CA PHE A 9 -16.84 4.23 2.98
C PHE A 9 -17.24 2.77 2.66
N LYS A 10 -18.53 2.43 2.75
CA LYS A 10 -19.02 1.10 2.35
C LYS A 10 -18.96 0.92 0.84
N LEU A 11 -19.29 1.97 0.08
CA LEU A 11 -19.18 1.99 -1.38
C LEU A 11 -17.73 1.81 -1.83
N ALA A 12 -16.78 2.49 -1.16
CA ALA A 12 -15.35 2.41 -1.46
C ALA A 12 -14.79 0.99 -1.36
N LYS A 13 -15.38 0.13 -0.53
CA LYS A 13 -14.99 -1.29 -0.45
C LYS A 13 -15.29 -2.04 -1.74
N PHE A 14 -16.43 -1.78 -2.37
CA PHE A 14 -16.81 -2.45 -3.61
C PHE A 14 -16.00 -1.91 -4.78
N THR A 15 -15.85 -0.59 -4.86
CA THR A 15 -14.99 0.07 -5.84
C THR A 15 -13.54 -0.44 -5.76
N ASN A 16 -13.01 -0.62 -4.54
CA ASN A 16 -11.66 -1.18 -4.34
C ASN A 16 -11.52 -2.60 -4.93
N LEU A 17 -12.52 -3.48 -4.75
CA LEU A 17 -12.48 -4.83 -5.31
C LEU A 17 -12.55 -4.83 -6.83
N GLU A 18 -13.32 -3.91 -7.41
CA GLU A 18 -13.44 -3.72 -8.85
C GLU A 18 -12.13 -3.23 -9.46
N ILE A 19 -11.49 -2.24 -8.84
CA ILE A 19 -10.16 -1.75 -9.22
C ILE A 19 -9.11 -2.86 -9.13
N VAL A 20 -9.09 -3.64 -8.04
CA VAL A 20 -8.12 -4.74 -7.90
C VAL A 20 -8.35 -5.82 -8.97
N MET A 21 -9.61 -6.12 -9.28
CA MET A 21 -9.95 -7.04 -10.35
C MET A 21 -9.47 -6.52 -11.72
N GLU A 22 -9.79 -5.26 -12.03
CA GLU A 22 -9.42 -4.60 -13.29
C GLU A 22 -7.89 -4.53 -13.44
N ALA A 23 -7.18 -4.09 -12.40
CA ALA A 23 -5.73 -4.04 -12.36
C ALA A 23 -5.10 -5.42 -12.64
N GLN A 24 -5.65 -6.50 -12.07
CA GLN A 24 -5.15 -7.85 -12.29
C GLN A 24 -5.47 -8.39 -13.68
N VAL A 25 -6.62 -8.04 -14.24
CA VAL A 25 -6.98 -8.40 -15.62
C VAL A 25 -6.04 -7.66 -16.58
N GLN A 26 -5.86 -6.36 -16.41
CA GLN A 26 -4.93 -5.55 -17.21
C GLN A 26 -3.49 -6.09 -17.11
N SER A 27 -3.02 -6.43 -15.91
CA SER A 27 -1.66 -6.95 -15.70
C SER A 27 -1.42 -8.35 -16.28
N SER A 28 -2.46 -9.11 -16.60
CA SER A 28 -2.33 -10.52 -16.98
C SER A 28 -2.26 -10.78 -18.49
N GLY A 29 -2.39 -9.74 -19.31
CA GLY A 29 -2.20 -9.81 -20.77
C GLY A 29 -2.94 -10.99 -21.42
N ALA A 30 -2.21 -11.94 -21.99
CA ALA A 30 -2.78 -13.10 -22.71
C ALA A 30 -3.66 -14.03 -21.84
N ASN A 31 -3.53 -14.00 -20.51
CA ASN A 31 -4.27 -14.88 -19.60
C ASN A 31 -5.55 -14.26 -19.02
N GLN A 32 -6.00 -13.12 -19.55
CA GLN A 32 -7.20 -12.41 -19.09
C GLN A 32 -8.45 -13.30 -19.01
N SER A 33 -8.74 -14.06 -20.07
CA SER A 33 -9.93 -14.91 -20.16
C SER A 33 -10.00 -15.95 -19.02
N ARG A 34 -8.85 -16.54 -18.66
CA ARG A 34 -8.76 -17.54 -17.59
C ARG A 34 -8.97 -16.91 -16.21
N LEU A 35 -8.51 -15.68 -16.00
CA LEU A 35 -8.72 -14.92 -14.76
C LEU A 35 -10.19 -14.52 -14.59
N ILE A 36 -10.83 -14.03 -15.65
CA ILE A 36 -12.25 -13.70 -15.64
C ILE A 36 -13.09 -14.95 -15.34
N GLU A 37 -12.74 -16.10 -15.93
CA GLU A 37 -13.42 -17.36 -15.66
C GLU A 37 -13.28 -17.79 -14.18
N LYS A 38 -12.09 -17.62 -13.59
CA LYS A 38 -11.84 -17.89 -12.18
C LYS A 38 -12.69 -16.99 -11.28
N TYR A 39 -12.84 -15.72 -11.61
CA TYR A 39 -13.69 -14.78 -10.85
C TYR A 39 -15.18 -15.10 -10.97
N LYS A 40 -15.61 -15.57 -12.15
CA LYS A 40 -16.97 -16.04 -12.38
C LYS A 40 -17.29 -17.28 -11.54
N LYS A 41 -16.34 -18.23 -11.47
CA LYS A 41 -16.47 -19.47 -10.69
C LYS A 41 -16.40 -19.22 -9.18
N ASN A 42 -15.59 -18.27 -8.72
CA ASN A 42 -15.44 -17.97 -7.29
C ASN A 42 -15.36 -16.46 -7.01
N LYS A 43 -16.49 -15.88 -6.58
CA LYS A 43 -16.60 -14.46 -6.20
C LYS A 43 -15.72 -14.07 -5.01
N ASN A 44 -15.32 -15.01 -4.15
CA ASN A 44 -14.43 -14.73 -3.03
C ASN A 44 -12.96 -14.62 -3.45
N SER A 45 -12.59 -15.07 -4.65
CA SER A 45 -11.21 -14.99 -5.15
C SER A 45 -10.68 -13.56 -5.18
N ILE A 46 -11.50 -12.60 -5.63
CA ILE A 46 -11.12 -11.18 -5.72
C ILE A 46 -10.85 -10.60 -4.32
N LYS A 47 -11.67 -10.96 -3.32
CA LYS A 47 -11.47 -10.52 -1.93
C LYS A 47 -10.16 -11.06 -1.37
N THR A 48 -9.89 -12.35 -1.59
CA THR A 48 -8.66 -12.99 -1.12
C THR A 48 -7.43 -12.38 -1.80
N GLN A 49 -7.51 -12.07 -3.09
CA GLN A 49 -6.44 -11.40 -3.81
C GLN A 49 -6.20 -9.97 -3.33
N ALA A 50 -7.24 -9.19 -3.08
CA ALA A 50 -7.10 -7.84 -2.51
C ALA A 50 -6.45 -7.88 -1.13
N LEU A 51 -6.80 -8.87 -0.29
CA LEU A 51 -6.14 -9.11 1.00
C LEU A 51 -4.69 -9.56 0.83
N ALA A 52 -4.43 -10.52 -0.05
CA ALA A 52 -3.08 -11.03 -0.32
C ALA A 52 -2.16 -9.91 -0.82
N LEU A 53 -2.67 -9.00 -1.66
CA LEU A 53 -1.94 -7.85 -2.15
C LEU A 53 -1.54 -6.92 -1.00
N LYS A 54 -2.47 -6.60 -0.10
CA LYS A 54 -2.19 -5.80 1.11
C LYS A 54 -1.13 -6.45 2.01
N PHE A 55 -1.22 -7.76 2.23
CA PHE A 55 -0.25 -8.48 3.04
C PHE A 55 1.11 -8.58 2.38
N ALA A 56 1.17 -8.82 1.07
CA ALA A 56 2.42 -8.85 0.32
C ALA A 56 3.14 -7.50 0.42
N TYR A 57 2.40 -6.39 0.26
CA TYR A 57 2.94 -5.04 0.42
C TYR A 57 3.44 -4.82 1.84
N GLY A 58 2.65 -5.21 2.83
CA GLY A 58 3.03 -5.05 4.22
C GLY A 58 4.27 -5.86 4.60
N PHE A 59 4.37 -7.09 4.11
CA PHE A 59 5.54 -7.94 4.33
C PHE A 59 6.80 -7.34 3.70
N LEU A 60 6.71 -6.87 2.45
CA LEU A 60 7.84 -6.27 1.74
C LEU A 60 8.34 -5.00 2.44
N LEU A 61 7.43 -4.12 2.89
CA LEU A 61 7.79 -2.91 3.64
C LEU A 61 8.37 -3.22 5.02
N SER A 62 7.89 -4.29 5.68
CA SER A 62 8.42 -4.72 6.98
C SER A 62 9.85 -5.24 6.86
N PHE A 63 10.17 -5.96 5.78
CA PHE A 63 11.53 -6.45 5.54
C PHE A 63 12.53 -5.29 5.32
N LEU A 64 12.06 -4.15 4.80
CA LEU A 64 12.91 -2.97 4.60
C LEU A 64 13.48 -2.41 5.91
N VAL A 65 12.84 -2.68 7.05
CA VAL A 65 13.27 -2.24 8.39
C VAL A 65 14.60 -2.86 8.81
N VAL A 66 15.05 -3.93 8.17
CA VAL A 66 16.37 -4.52 8.42
C VAL A 66 17.51 -3.53 8.12
N ILE A 67 17.35 -2.66 7.13
CA ILE A 67 18.37 -1.67 6.74
C ILE A 67 18.66 -0.68 7.88
N PRO A 68 17.68 0.07 8.42
CA PRO A 68 17.93 1.00 9.51
C PRO A 68 18.33 0.30 10.81
N LEU A 69 17.93 -0.97 11.02
CA LEU A 69 18.42 -1.76 12.16
C LEU A 69 19.92 -2.05 12.06
N ALA A 70 20.40 -2.47 10.88
CA ALA A 70 21.82 -2.70 10.66
C ALA A 70 22.62 -1.41 10.88
N ALA A 71 22.13 -0.29 10.35
CA ALA A 71 22.74 1.03 10.56
C ALA A 71 22.79 1.43 12.04
N TYR A 72 21.73 1.14 12.81
CA TYR A 72 21.69 1.41 14.25
C TYR A 72 22.74 0.60 15.03
N PHE A 73 22.86 -0.70 14.77
CA PHE A 73 23.86 -1.53 15.44
C PHE A 73 25.29 -1.15 15.06
N GLU A 74 25.54 -0.85 13.79
CA GLU A 74 26.84 -0.36 13.33
C GLU A 74 27.21 0.97 14.00
N PHE A 75 26.24 1.87 14.16
CA PHE A 75 26.42 3.13 14.87
C PHE A 75 26.76 2.93 16.36
N ILE A 76 26.10 2.00 17.06
CA ILE A 76 26.45 1.68 18.45
C ILE A 76 27.88 1.13 18.53
N ASN A 77 28.21 0.17 17.66
CA ASN A 77 29.54 -0.45 17.63
C ASN A 77 30.64 0.59 17.40
N PHE A 78 30.38 1.56 16.53
CA PHE A 78 31.26 2.70 16.25
C PHE A 78 31.47 3.58 17.49
N PHE A 79 30.43 3.80 18.30
CA PHE A 79 30.54 4.54 19.56
C PHE A 79 31.30 3.77 20.64
N THR A 80 31.03 2.47 20.79
CA THR A 80 31.68 1.64 21.83
C THR A 80 33.14 1.31 21.55
N SER A 81 33.57 1.33 20.28
CA SER A 81 34.95 1.04 19.89
C SER A 81 35.92 2.20 20.15
N GLY A 82 35.43 3.37 20.54
CA GLY A 82 36.23 4.49 21.08
C GLY A 82 37.22 5.14 20.12
N SER A 83 37.26 4.74 18.84
CA SER A 83 38.33 5.10 17.92
C SER A 83 37.90 5.97 16.74
N ALA A 84 36.73 6.61 16.79
CA ALA A 84 36.18 7.22 15.59
C ALA A 84 35.45 8.55 15.82
N ASN A 85 35.56 9.42 14.81
CA ASN A 85 34.95 10.74 14.79
C ASN A 85 33.42 10.62 14.80
N VAL A 86 32.78 11.07 15.89
CA VAL A 86 31.33 11.02 16.10
C VAL A 86 30.56 11.63 14.91
N ASP A 87 31.07 12.71 14.33
CA ASP A 87 30.43 13.41 13.22
C ASP A 87 30.35 12.53 11.96
N ALA A 88 31.40 11.73 11.70
CA ALA A 88 31.43 10.82 10.58
C ALA A 88 30.43 9.65 10.74
N GLY A 89 30.30 9.13 11.97
CA GLY A 89 29.32 8.09 12.29
C GLY A 89 27.87 8.57 12.16
N LEU A 90 27.57 9.78 12.65
CA LEU A 90 26.26 10.41 12.51
C LEU A 90 25.91 10.69 11.04
N PHE A 91 26.89 11.16 10.26
CA PHE A 91 26.70 11.39 8.84
C PHE A 91 26.40 10.08 8.08
N ALA A 92 27.18 9.02 8.33
CA ALA A 92 26.97 7.72 7.70
C ALA A 92 25.59 7.13 8.06
N ALA A 93 25.22 7.14 9.34
CA ALA A 93 23.92 6.64 9.78
C ALA A 93 22.76 7.43 9.14
N SER A 94 22.81 8.76 9.17
CA SER A 94 21.76 9.62 8.60
C SER A 94 21.61 9.44 7.08
N ALA A 95 22.70 9.22 6.35
CA ALA A 95 22.67 8.89 4.92
C ALA A 95 21.94 7.56 4.67
N VAL A 96 22.21 6.52 5.47
CA VAL A 96 21.51 5.23 5.36
C VAL A 96 20.02 5.36 5.69
N PHE A 97 19.67 6.13 6.72
CA PHE A 97 18.26 6.44 7.04
C PHE A 97 17.57 7.18 5.89
N ALA A 98 18.24 8.14 5.25
CA ALA A 98 17.69 8.86 4.10
C ALA A 98 17.42 7.93 2.91
N ILE A 99 18.34 7.00 2.62
CA ILE A 99 18.15 5.97 1.59
C ILE A 99 16.96 5.08 1.95
N PHE A 100 16.86 4.63 3.20
CA PHE A 100 15.74 3.83 3.68
C PHE A 100 14.38 4.53 3.49
N PHE A 101 14.23 5.78 3.93
CA PHE A 101 12.99 6.54 3.75
C PHE A 101 12.67 6.77 2.26
N SER A 102 13.69 7.05 1.46
CA SER A 102 13.53 7.22 0.00
C SER A 102 13.04 5.93 -0.66
N MET A 103 13.60 4.78 -0.28
CA MET A 103 13.15 3.48 -0.76
C MET A 103 11.71 3.19 -0.31
N GLN A 104 11.34 3.45 0.95
CA GLN A 104 9.97 3.24 1.42
C GLN A 104 8.95 4.07 0.63
N ILE A 105 9.25 5.36 0.38
CA ILE A 105 8.41 6.23 -0.45
C ILE A 105 8.31 5.66 -1.87
N GLY A 106 9.45 5.28 -2.47
CA GLY A 106 9.49 4.68 -3.80
C GLY A 106 8.64 3.42 -3.93
N TYR A 107 8.71 2.51 -2.95
CA TYR A 107 7.87 1.31 -2.92
C TYR A 107 6.39 1.64 -2.83
N ILE A 108 5.97 2.57 -1.98
CA ILE A 108 4.56 2.98 -1.89
C ILE A 108 4.10 3.61 -3.20
N LEU A 109 4.94 4.41 -3.87
CA LEU A 109 4.60 5.00 -5.16
C LEU A 109 4.40 3.91 -6.22
N ILE A 110 5.34 2.97 -6.36
CA ILE A 110 5.25 1.88 -7.36
C ILE A 110 4.01 1.01 -7.11
N LEU A 111 3.77 0.64 -5.86
CA LEU A 111 2.63 -0.22 -5.49
C LEU A 111 1.29 0.53 -5.56
N GLY A 112 1.31 1.83 -5.26
CA GLY A 112 0.17 2.72 -5.43
C GLY A 112 -0.18 2.94 -6.89
N LEU A 113 0.82 3.09 -7.77
CA LEU A 113 0.64 3.41 -9.20
C LEU A 113 -0.21 2.38 -9.94
N LEU A 114 -0.04 1.08 -9.69
CA LEU A 114 -0.86 0.03 -10.33
C LEU A 114 -2.35 0.13 -9.97
N ASN A 115 -2.66 0.57 -8.75
CA ASN A 115 -4.04 0.72 -8.29
C ASN A 115 -4.60 2.09 -8.68
N VAL A 116 -3.76 3.12 -8.70
CA VAL A 116 -4.12 4.47 -9.15
C VAL A 116 -4.36 4.49 -10.67
N SER A 117 -3.60 3.74 -11.47
CA SER A 117 -3.83 3.64 -12.92
C SER A 117 -5.20 3.07 -13.23
N ALA A 118 -5.61 1.99 -12.55
CA ALA A 118 -6.94 1.40 -12.66
C ALA A 118 -8.05 2.30 -12.06
N LEU A 119 -7.72 3.24 -11.17
CA LEU A 119 -8.65 4.29 -10.74
C LEU A 119 -8.84 5.36 -11.83
N MET A 120 -7.77 5.70 -12.55
CA MET A 120 -7.75 6.74 -13.58
C MET A 120 -8.42 6.31 -14.88
N THR A 121 -8.61 5.01 -15.14
CA THR A 121 -9.42 4.51 -16.27
C THR A 121 -10.89 4.87 -16.13
N GLY A 122 -11.37 5.17 -14.91
CA GLY A 122 -12.76 5.55 -14.64
C GLY A 122 -13.77 4.40 -14.79
N GLU A 123 -13.36 3.23 -15.29
CA GLU A 123 -14.26 2.09 -15.52
C GLU A 123 -14.91 1.61 -14.23
N ALA A 124 -14.14 1.52 -13.14
CA ALA A 124 -14.64 1.20 -11.80
C ALA A 124 -15.64 2.23 -11.23
N PHE A 125 -15.77 3.42 -11.84
CA PHE A 125 -16.75 4.44 -11.45
C PHE A 125 -17.97 4.52 -12.38
N ARG A 126 -17.93 3.92 -13.58
CA ARG A 126 -19.05 3.95 -14.55
C ARG A 126 -20.37 3.50 -13.94
N TRP A 127 -20.35 2.47 -13.09
CA TRP A 127 -21.56 2.02 -12.40
C TRP A 127 -22.10 3.06 -11.41
N PHE A 128 -21.23 3.81 -10.74
CA PHE A 128 -21.62 4.84 -9.78
C PHE A 128 -22.11 6.13 -10.45
N GLU A 129 -21.68 6.40 -11.68
CA GLU A 129 -22.21 7.49 -12.51
C GLU A 129 -23.68 7.28 -12.90
N THR A 130 -24.13 6.02 -13.00
CA THR A 130 -25.55 5.71 -13.26
C THR A 130 -26.47 5.89 -12.05
N LEU A 131 -25.89 6.07 -10.85
CA LEU A 131 -26.63 6.31 -9.61
C LEU A 131 -26.80 7.82 -9.38
N PRO A 132 -27.84 8.26 -8.64
CA PRO A 132 -28.05 9.68 -8.31
C PRO A 132 -27.07 10.17 -7.22
N ILE A 133 -25.77 10.08 -7.50
CA ILE A 133 -24.67 10.49 -6.64
C ILE A 133 -24.03 11.73 -7.27
N SER A 134 -23.91 12.82 -6.50
CA SER A 134 -23.24 14.03 -6.95
C SER A 134 -21.75 13.79 -7.26
N GLU A 135 -21.19 14.43 -8.28
CA GLU A 135 -19.76 14.34 -8.64
C GLU A 135 -18.80 14.58 -7.46
N LYS A 136 -19.10 15.58 -6.61
CA LYS A 136 -18.30 15.84 -5.39
C LYS A 136 -18.18 14.62 -4.47
N LYS A 137 -19.24 13.79 -4.39
CA LYS A 137 -19.25 12.55 -3.62
C LYS A 137 -18.53 11.42 -4.35
N LEU A 138 -18.60 11.38 -5.68
CA LEU A 138 -17.86 10.44 -6.52
C LEU A 138 -16.34 10.66 -6.40
N ASN A 139 -15.89 11.92 -6.45
CA ASN A 139 -14.48 12.27 -6.23
C ASN A 139 -14.01 11.86 -4.83
N LYS A 140 -14.83 12.11 -3.80
CA LYS A 140 -14.53 11.69 -2.42
C LYS A 140 -14.46 10.16 -2.30
N LEU A 141 -15.31 9.44 -3.04
CA LEU A 141 -15.27 7.97 -3.12
C LEU A 141 -13.95 7.47 -3.73
N GLY A 142 -13.47 8.13 -4.79
CA GLY A 142 -12.17 7.84 -5.39
C GLY A 142 -11.01 7.96 -4.40
N PHE A 143 -10.92 9.09 -3.70
CA PHE A 143 -9.91 9.29 -2.65
C PHE A 143 -10.00 8.26 -1.52
N MET A 144 -11.21 7.95 -1.04
CA MET A 144 -11.42 6.92 -0.02
C MET A 144 -10.97 5.54 -0.51
N THR A 145 -11.11 5.26 -1.80
CA THR A 145 -10.75 3.98 -2.41
C THR A 145 -9.25 3.83 -2.55
N VAL A 146 -8.53 4.89 -2.94
CA VAL A 146 -7.06 4.96 -2.93
C VAL A 146 -6.54 4.74 -1.52
N PHE A 147 -7.02 5.52 -0.55
CA PHE A 147 -6.59 5.42 0.84
C PHE A 147 -6.81 4.00 1.38
N ARG A 148 -7.96 3.40 1.10
CA ARG A 148 -8.28 2.02 1.49
C ARG A 148 -7.37 0.98 0.82
N ASN A 149 -6.74 1.30 -0.31
CA ASN A 149 -5.80 0.38 -0.96
C ASN A 149 -4.43 0.42 -0.27
N ILE A 150 -3.94 1.62 0.03
CA ILE A 150 -2.60 1.86 0.59
C ILE A 150 -2.57 1.94 2.12
N ASP A 151 -3.71 1.85 2.80
CA ASP A 151 -3.88 2.01 4.26
C ASP A 151 -2.87 1.19 5.07
N VAL A 152 -2.73 -0.10 4.78
CA VAL A 152 -1.79 -1.01 5.45
C VAL A 152 -0.35 -0.60 5.20
N GLY A 153 -0.01 -0.21 3.96
CA GLY A 153 1.33 0.25 3.61
C GLY A 153 1.72 1.54 4.34
N LEU A 154 0.78 2.49 4.44
CA LEU A 154 0.98 3.73 5.19
C LEU A 154 1.15 3.48 6.69
N LEU A 155 0.34 2.60 7.27
CA LEU A 155 0.47 2.21 8.68
C LEU A 155 1.84 1.57 8.97
N LEU A 156 2.30 0.69 8.09
CA LEU A 156 3.60 0.03 8.25
C LEU A 156 4.77 0.98 8.01
N LEU A 157 4.67 1.93 7.08
CA LEU A 157 5.69 2.97 6.93
C LEU A 157 5.90 3.74 8.23
N ALA A 158 4.81 4.14 8.89
CA ALA A 158 4.89 4.92 10.13
C ALA A 158 5.31 4.09 11.35
N LEU A 159 4.83 2.84 11.45
CA LEU A 159 4.94 2.06 12.69
C LEU A 159 5.99 0.95 12.64
N ALA A 160 6.39 0.46 11.46
CA ALA A 160 7.24 -0.73 11.40
C ALA A 160 8.61 -0.50 12.04
N PHE A 161 9.27 0.64 11.79
CA PHE A 161 10.55 0.93 12.42
C PHE A 161 10.44 1.15 13.95
N PRO A 162 9.56 2.02 14.48
CA PRO A 162 9.39 2.17 15.92
C PRO A 162 9.01 0.88 16.65
N VAL A 163 8.10 0.08 16.09
CA VAL A 163 7.66 -1.18 16.70
C VAL A 163 8.81 -2.18 16.77
N VAL A 164 9.57 -2.33 15.69
CA VAL A 164 10.70 -3.26 15.65
C VAL A 164 11.82 -2.80 16.58
N MET A 165 12.09 -1.51 16.68
CA MET A 165 13.04 -0.96 17.65
C MET A 165 12.62 -1.32 19.08
N VAL A 166 11.38 -1.05 19.48
CA VAL A 166 10.85 -1.38 20.83
C VAL A 166 10.94 -2.88 21.15
N ILE A 167 10.88 -3.76 20.15
CA ILE A 167 11.02 -5.21 20.36
C ILE A 167 12.48 -5.60 20.60
N ILE A 168 13.42 -4.90 19.95
CA ILE A 168 14.84 -5.24 19.94
C ILE A 168 15.62 -4.56 21.08
N THR A 169 15.22 -3.35 21.47
CA THR A 169 15.82 -2.57 22.57
C THR A 169 15.00 -2.69 23.84
#